data_AF-A0A942EWK0-F1
#
_entry.id   AF-A0A942EWK0-F1
#
_cell.length_a   1.000
_cell.length_b   1.000
_cell.length_c   1.000
_cell.angle_alpha   90.00
_cell.angle_beta   90.00
_cell.angle_gamma   90.00
#
_symmetry.space_group_name_H-M   'P 1'
#
loop_
_entity.id
_entity.type
_entity.pdbx_description
1 polymer ?
#
loop_
_entity_poly.entity_id
_entity_poly.type
_entity_poly.pdbx_seq_one_letter_code
_entity_poly.pdbx_strand_id
1 'polypeptide(L)' 'NEPQDGLGDGDTSPDWTEPVIDQINGIITLKLRSERSGRGNGRIYTITITAGDASGNRSQANVEIKVPHDQRKK' A
#
# COMPACT_ATOMS: atom_id res chain seq x y z
N ASN A 1 -3.95 3.01 12.23
CA ASN A 1 -2.93 2.08 11.71
C ASN A 1 -2.87 0.92 12.69
N GLU A 2 -3.10 -0.31 12.23
CA GLU A 2 -3.06 -1.50 13.11
C GLU A 2 -1.60 -1.86 13.43
N PRO A 3 -1.30 -2.45 14.59
CA PRO A 3 0.05 -2.89 14.90
C PRO A 3 0.52 -3.94 13.88
N GLN A 4 1.82 -3.89 13.56
CA GLN A 4 2.48 -4.85 12.68
C GLN A 4 2.31 -6.30 13.19
N ASP A 5 2.22 -6.44 14.52
CA ASP A 5 1.97 -7.66 15.26
C ASP A 5 0.55 -7.63 15.87
N GLY A 6 -0.34 -8.48 15.37
CA GLY A 6 -1.68 -8.71 15.92
C GLY A 6 -1.85 -10.17 16.31
N LEU A 7 -2.78 -10.48 17.21
CA LEU A 7 -3.12 -11.83 17.72
C LEU A 7 -3.74 -12.77 16.63
N GLY A 8 -3.19 -12.81 15.43
CA GLY A 8 -3.61 -13.68 14.31
C GLY A 8 -2.40 -14.37 13.68
N ASP A 9 -2.18 -15.61 14.11
CA ASP A 9 -1.60 -16.82 13.48
C ASP A 9 -0.87 -16.81 12.10
N GLY A 10 -0.36 -15.71 11.56
CA GLY A 10 0.14 -15.66 10.18
C GLY A 10 1.20 -14.61 9.85
N ASP A 11 2.00 -14.16 10.82
CA ASP A 11 3.00 -13.07 10.71
C ASP A 11 3.87 -13.09 9.43
N THR A 12 3.33 -12.58 8.33
CA THR A 12 4.02 -12.47 7.04
C THR A 12 4.60 -11.07 6.93
N SER A 13 5.71 -10.84 7.60
CA SER A 13 6.54 -9.67 7.33
C SER A 13 7.24 -9.84 5.97
N PRO A 14 7.35 -8.79 5.12
CA PRO A 14 7.00 -7.37 5.34
C PRO A 14 5.59 -6.96 4.87
N ASP A 15 5.10 -5.81 5.36
CA ASP A 15 3.78 -5.23 4.99
C ASP A 15 3.66 -4.81 3.52
N TRP A 16 4.78 -4.57 2.85
CA TRP A 16 4.84 -4.28 1.43
C TRP A 16 6.17 -4.73 0.83
N THR A 17 6.20 -4.91 -0.49
CA THR A 17 7.44 -5.16 -1.23
C THR A 17 8.06 -3.86 -1.72
N GLU A 18 9.36 -3.89 -2.00
CA GLU A 18 10.03 -2.80 -2.73
C GLU A 18 9.33 -2.56 -4.08
N PRO A 19 9.02 -1.30 -4.45
CA PRO A 19 8.33 -0.98 -5.69
C PRO A 19 9.24 -1.17 -6.89
N VAL A 20 8.75 -1.87 -7.91
CA VAL A 20 9.39 -1.98 -9.23
C VAL A 20 8.79 -0.92 -10.15
N ILE A 21 9.66 -0.07 -10.70
CA ILE A 21 9.26 1.04 -11.58
C ILE A 21 9.73 0.74 -13.00
N ASP A 22 8.78 0.55 -13.91
CA ASP A 22 9.01 0.56 -15.35
C ASP A 22 8.76 1.97 -15.88
N GLN A 23 9.85 2.73 -16.06
CA GLN A 23 9.76 4.10 -16.57
C GLN A 23 9.34 4.18 -18.04
N ILE A 24 9.56 3.13 -18.83
CA ILE A 24 9.26 3.13 -20.27
C ILE A 24 7.75 3.00 -20.46
N ASN A 25 7.11 2.10 -19.71
CA ASN A 25 5.68 1.84 -19.80
C ASN A 25 4.86 2.63 -18.75
N GLY A 26 5.52 3.33 -17.82
CA GLY A 26 4.86 4.10 -16.76
C GLY A 26 4.18 3.22 -15.71
N ILE A 27 4.69 2.01 -15.47
CA ILE A 27 4.09 1.03 -14.56
C ILE A 27 4.86 1.01 -13.24
N ILE A 28 4.13 1.08 -12.12
CA ILE A 28 4.67 0.89 -10.76
C ILE A 28 4.00 -0.34 -10.16
N THR A 29 4.81 -1.34 -9.80
CA THR A 29 4.32 -2.59 -9.22
C THR A 29 4.85 -2.76 -7.80
N LEU A 30 3.95 -2.95 -6.85
CA LEU A 30 4.27 -3.32 -5.47
C LEU A 30 3.16 -4.21 -4.91
N LYS A 31 3.50 -5.06 -3.94
CA LYS A 31 2.53 -5.89 -3.23
C LYS A 31 2.32 -5.31 -1.84
N LEU A 32 1.08 -5.37 -1.38
CA LEU A 32 0.66 -4.95 -0.04
C LEU A 32 0.12 -6.16 0.71
N ARG A 33 0.40 -6.26 2.01
CA ARG A 33 -0.10 -7.35 2.86
C ARG A 33 -1.61 -7.23 3.00
N SER A 34 -2.30 -8.31 2.67
CA SER A 34 -3.76 -8.44 2.80
C SER A 34 -4.22 -8.94 4.16
N GLU A 35 -3.30 -9.47 4.98
CA GLU A 35 -3.54 -10.01 6.33
C GLU A 35 -3.92 -8.93 7.33
N ARG A 36 -4.84 -9.26 8.24
CA ARG A 36 -5.50 -8.32 9.15
C ARG A 36 -5.99 -9.07 10.38
N SER A 37 -6.04 -8.37 11.50
CA SER A 37 -6.72 -8.89 12.69
C SER A 37 -8.24 -8.82 12.51
N GLY A 38 -8.96 -9.91 12.80
CA GLY A 38 -10.42 -9.99 12.72
C GLY A 38 -11.19 -9.06 13.68
N ARG A 39 -10.48 -8.27 14.51
CA ARG A 39 -11.05 -7.29 15.46
C ARG A 39 -10.69 -5.83 15.12
N GLY A 40 -9.92 -5.60 14.06
CA GLY A 40 -9.43 -4.28 13.73
C GLY A 40 -10.24 -3.56 12.64
N ASN A 41 -10.01 -2.26 12.47
CA ASN A 41 -10.72 -1.41 11.50
C ASN A 41 -10.26 -1.64 10.04
N GLY A 42 -9.28 -2.51 9.82
CA GLY A 42 -8.62 -2.70 8.54
C GLY A 42 -7.40 -1.78 8.36
N ARG A 43 -6.74 -1.90 7.22
CA ARG A 43 -5.50 -1.18 6.89
C ARG A 43 -5.71 -0.18 5.77
N ILE A 44 -4.99 0.92 5.83
CA ILE A 44 -4.98 1.94 4.76
C ILE A 44 -3.51 2.17 4.42
N TYR A 45 -3.17 1.95 3.16
CA TYR A 45 -1.86 2.28 2.61
C TYR A 45 -1.97 3.58 1.81
N THR A 46 -1.11 4.54 2.09
CA THR A 46 -0.97 5.75 1.28
C THR A 46 0.31 5.64 0.47
N ILE A 47 0.18 5.57 -0.85
CA ILE A 47 1.30 5.51 -1.78
C ILE A 47 1.51 6.91 -2.36
N THR A 48 2.69 7.48 -2.14
CA THR A 48 3.08 8.75 -2.77
C THR A 48 3.95 8.46 -3.99
N ILE A 49 3.43 8.80 -5.17
CA ILE A 49 4.14 8.69 -6.45
C ILE A 49 4.74 10.05 -6.77
N THR A 50 6.04 10.08 -7.09
CA THR A 50 6.73 11.29 -7.56
C THR A 50 7.22 11.07 -8.98
N ALA A 51 6.74 11.88 -9.92
CA ALA A 51 7.27 11.96 -11.26
C ALA A 51 8.26 13.13 -11.34
N GLY A 52 9.39 12.92 -12.00
CA GLY A 52 10.37 13.98 -12.26
C GLY A 52 10.93 13.89 -13.67
N ASP A 53 11.36 15.04 -14.21
CA ASP A 53 12.03 15.11 -15.51
C ASP A 53 13.51 15.48 -15.37
N ALA A 54 14.25 15.41 -16.48
CA ALA A 54 15.68 15.76 -16.54
C ALA A 54 15.96 17.25 -16.32
N SER A 55 14.93 18.10 -16.47
CA SER A 55 14.99 19.55 -16.27
C SER A 55 14.79 19.94 -14.81
N GLY A 56 14.52 18.97 -13.93
CA GLY A 56 14.34 19.18 -12.49
C GLY A 56 12.89 19.47 -12.08
N ASN A 57 11.92 19.41 -13.00
CA ASN A 57 10.52 19.51 -12.64
C ASN A 57 10.09 18.26 -11.89
N ARG A 58 9.22 18.41 -10.89
CA ARG A 58 8.66 17.32 -10.10
C ARG A 58 7.16 17.50 -9.91
N SER A 59 6.43 16.40 -9.91
CA SER A 59 5.00 16.37 -9.57
C SER A 59 4.71 15.15 -8.71
N GLN A 60 3.76 15.29 -7.78
CA GLN A 60 3.41 14.24 -6.83
C GLN A 60 1.93 13.89 -6.88
N ALA A 61 1.62 12.63 -6.64
CA ALA A 61 0.27 12.13 -6.50
C ALA A 61 0.17 11.13 -5.34
N ASN A 62 -0.93 11.19 -4.59
CA ASN A 62 -1.20 10.30 -3.47
C ASN A 62 -2.30 9.31 -3.87
N VAL A 63 -2.06 8.02 -3.63
CA VAL A 63 -3.01 6.94 -3.87
C VAL A 63 -3.30 6.24 -2.56
N GLU A 64 -4.55 6.26 -2.12
CA GLU A 64 -4.99 5.56 -0.92
C GLU A 64 -5.57 4.18 -1.27
N ILE A 65 -4.97 3.12 -0.75
CA ILE A 65 -5.45 1.75 -0.88
C ILE A 65 -6.01 1.29 0.46
N LYS A 66 -7.32 1.09 0.49
CA LYS A 66 -8.05 0.63 1.68
C LYS A 66 -8.22 -0.88 1.63
N VAL A 67 -7.99 -1.49 2.78
CA VAL A 67 -8.08 -2.93 3.01
C VAL A 67 -9.16 -3.12 4.09
N PRO A 68 -10.47 -2.95 3.75
CA PRO A 68 -11.58 -2.90 4.71
C PRO A 68 -12.00 -4.28 5.21
N HIS A 69 -12.18 -4.44 6.53
CA HIS A 69 -12.53 -5.71 7.18
C HIS A 69 -13.87 -6.31 6.66
N ASP A 70 -14.86 -5.46 6.38
CA ASP A 70 -16.17 -5.86 5.88
C ASP A 70 -16.44 -5.20 4.51
N GLN A 71 -16.90 -6.00 3.54
CA GLN A 71 -17.33 -5.52 2.22
C GLN A 71 -18.85 -5.29 2.14
N ARG A 72 -19.59 -5.44 3.24
CA ARG A 72 -21.01 -5.12 3.29
C ARG A 72 -21.22 -3.68 2.84
N LYS A 73 -21.87 -3.54 1.69
CA LYS A 73 -22.44 -2.27 1.25
C LYS A 73 -23.36 -1.77 2.36
N LYS A 74 -23.13 -0.55 2.82
CA LYS A 74 -24.17 0.23 3.49
C LYS A 74 -25.20 0.68 2.46
#